data_AF-A0A4Q1VTH3-F1
#
_entry.id   AF-A0A4Q1VTH3-F1
#
_cell.length_a   1.000
_cell.length_b   1.000
_cell.length_c   1.000
_cell.angle_alpha   90.00
_cell.angle_beta   90.00
_cell.angle_gamma   90.00
#
_symmetry.space_group_name_H-M   'P 1'
#
loop_
_entity.id
_entity.type
_entity.pdbx_description
1 polymer ?
#
loop_
_entity_poly.entity_id
_entity_poly.type
_entity_poly.pdbx_seq_one_letter_code
_entity_poly.pdbx_strand_id
1 'polypeptide(L)'
;MKAIGPCLIAGAAALVSSLPLEVQARDETIERLRLGSGFEIVLGERQPDPGGRLLEALATWLGAKLGQPVPTSLPRLVFKPAGQIAVLRFKQYASEMVQQQDQPNIISIYDARENTIYLRDTWSGATAADLSVLVHELVHHFQEVHQTKFECEAAREAKAFELQEKWLRLFGESLEEEFQIDPFTLLIRTSCAM
;
A
#
# COMPACT_ATOMS: atom_id res chain seq x y z
N MET A 1 45.04 81.82 8.25
CA MET A 1 46.32 81.07 8.24
C MET A 1 46.15 79.82 9.09
N LYS A 2 46.59 78.65 8.57
CA LYS A 2 46.56 77.26 9.10
C LYS A 2 45.15 76.63 9.18
N ALA A 3 44.70 75.73 8.29
CA ALA A 3 45.21 74.46 7.71
C ALA A 3 44.90 73.22 8.60
N ILE A 4 43.86 72.45 8.22
CA ILE A 4 43.85 71.10 7.59
C ILE A 4 43.89 69.94 8.61
N GLY A 5 42.89 69.07 8.52
CA GLY A 5 42.98 67.66 8.91
C GLY A 5 41.64 67.02 9.33
N PRO A 6 40.82 66.48 8.40
CA PRO A 6 39.64 65.69 8.76
C PRO A 6 40.00 64.22 9.02
N CYS A 7 39.48 63.66 10.11
CA CYS A 7 39.59 62.24 10.44
C CYS A 7 38.40 61.49 9.83
N LEU A 8 38.68 60.66 8.83
CA LEU A 8 37.76 59.69 8.24
C LEU A 8 37.71 58.45 9.14
N ILE A 9 36.54 58.13 9.68
CA ILE A 9 36.22 56.77 10.13
C ILE A 9 34.98 56.34 9.34
N ALA A 10 35.22 55.47 8.38
CA ALA A 10 34.19 54.78 7.60
C ALA A 10 33.57 53.68 8.50
N GLY A 11 32.35 53.90 8.98
CA GLY A 11 31.51 52.85 9.54
C GLY A 11 30.54 52.36 8.47
N ALA A 12 30.75 51.15 7.98
CA ALA A 12 29.94 50.53 6.93
C ALA A 12 28.47 50.40 7.36
N ALA A 13 27.57 50.94 6.54
CA ALA A 13 26.15 50.63 6.60
C ALA A 13 25.93 49.19 6.14
N ALA A 14 25.58 48.30 7.07
CA ALA A 14 25.13 46.96 6.73
C ALA A 14 23.73 47.05 6.12
N LEU A 15 23.66 46.90 4.79
CA LEU A 15 22.44 46.59 4.06
C LEU A 15 21.94 45.22 4.54
N VAL A 16 20.93 45.20 5.40
CA VAL A 16 20.15 43.98 5.63
C VAL A 16 19.28 43.79 4.38
N SER A 17 19.81 43.04 3.42
CA SER A 17 19.05 42.61 2.26
C SER A 17 17.99 41.62 2.72
N SER A 18 16.74 42.05 2.66
CA SER A 18 15.55 41.24 2.88
C SER A 18 15.50 40.13 1.82
N LEU A 19 16.00 38.95 2.14
CA LEU A 19 15.71 37.76 1.34
C LEU A 19 14.28 37.31 1.70
N PRO A 20 13.37 37.19 0.73
CA PRO A 20 12.06 36.62 1.01
C PRO A 20 12.28 35.20 1.52
N LEU A 21 11.63 34.89 2.64
CA LEU A 21 11.46 33.54 3.12
C LEU A 21 10.77 32.78 1.97
N GLU A 22 11.55 32.05 1.17
CA GLU A 22 11.02 31.10 0.20
C GLU A 22 10.24 30.05 1.02
N VAL A 23 8.95 30.30 1.15
CA VAL A 23 7.96 29.29 1.50
C VAL A 23 8.00 28.32 0.34
N GLN A 24 8.89 27.34 0.44
CA GLN A 24 8.96 26.23 -0.48
C GLN A 24 7.64 25.48 -0.32
N ALA A 25 6.78 25.61 -1.34
CA ALA A 25 5.51 24.91 -1.41
C ALA A 25 5.79 23.43 -1.13
N ARG A 26 5.24 22.93 -0.03
CA ARG A 26 5.16 21.49 0.21
C ARG A 26 4.26 20.96 -0.89
N ASP A 27 4.77 20.03 -1.68
CA ASP A 27 3.95 19.30 -2.65
C ASP A 27 2.88 18.53 -1.87
N GLU A 28 1.64 19.03 -1.90
CA GLU A 28 0.50 18.54 -1.11
C GLU A 28 0.05 17.14 -1.56
N THR A 29 0.64 16.60 -2.62
CA THR A 29 0.29 15.30 -3.22
C THR A 29 1.08 14.11 -2.67
N ILE A 30 2.13 14.35 -1.88
CA ILE A 30 2.99 13.29 -1.35
C ILE A 30 2.61 12.97 0.10
N GLU A 31 1.79 11.94 0.28
CA GLU A 31 1.54 11.37 1.60
C GLU A 31 2.67 10.42 2.00
N ARG A 32 3.23 10.62 3.20
CA ARG A 32 4.30 9.79 3.77
C ARG A 32 3.81 9.06 5.00
N LEU A 33 3.76 7.73 4.93
CA LEU A 33 3.42 6.89 6.06
C LEU A 33 4.68 6.23 6.62
N ARG A 34 4.98 6.49 7.90
CA ARG A 34 6.03 5.77 8.61
C ARG A 34 5.45 4.55 9.29
N LEU A 35 5.77 3.37 8.79
CA LEU A 35 5.37 2.12 9.43
C LEU A 35 6.25 1.84 10.65
N GLY A 36 5.79 0.99 11.58
CA GLY A 36 6.50 0.66 12.83
C GLY A 36 7.91 0.10 12.63
N SER A 37 8.27 -0.31 11.41
CA SER A 37 9.63 -0.71 11.00
C SER A 37 10.59 0.48 10.78
N GLY A 38 10.11 1.72 10.87
CA GLY A 38 10.87 2.93 10.53
C GLY A 38 10.98 3.18 9.01
N PHE A 39 10.42 2.29 8.19
CA PHE A 39 10.30 2.44 6.74
C PHE A 39 9.25 3.50 6.41
N GLU A 40 9.61 4.44 5.53
CA GLU A 40 8.69 5.44 5.00
C GLU A 40 8.16 4.98 3.65
N ILE A 41 6.84 4.87 3.55
CA ILE A 41 6.14 4.69 2.30
C ILE A 41 5.82 6.09 1.76
N VAL A 42 6.22 6.33 0.53
CA VAL A 42 5.94 7.57 -0.21
C VAL A 42 4.89 7.22 -1.27
N LEU A 43 3.69 7.78 -1.15
CA LEU A 43 2.67 7.66 -2.18
C LEU A 43 2.89 8.69 -3.29
N GLY A 44 2.35 8.41 -4.48
CA GLY A 44 2.43 9.27 -5.67
C GLY A 44 3.51 8.86 -6.68
N GLU A 45 4.43 7.96 -6.32
CA GLU A 45 5.46 7.45 -7.22
C GLU A 45 5.39 5.93 -7.35
N ARG A 46 5.63 5.42 -8.56
CA ARG A 46 5.71 3.97 -8.82
C ARG A 46 6.79 3.37 -7.94
N GLN A 47 6.46 2.29 -7.22
CA GLN A 47 7.43 1.56 -6.43
C GLN A 47 8.34 0.74 -7.37
N PRO A 48 9.65 1.05 -7.47
CA PRO A 48 10.53 0.43 -8.46
C PRO A 48 10.88 -1.02 -8.10
N ASP A 49 10.88 -1.37 -6.82
CA ASP A 49 11.02 -2.72 -6.30
C ASP A 49 9.98 -2.93 -5.18
N PRO A 50 8.74 -3.31 -5.54
CA PRO A 50 7.68 -3.52 -4.54
C PRO A 50 7.92 -4.79 -3.69
N GLY A 51 8.93 -5.60 -4.04
CA GLY A 51 9.43 -6.66 -3.17
C GLY A 51 10.30 -6.10 -2.03
N GLY A 52 11.09 -6.97 -1.40
CA GLY A 52 12.08 -6.58 -0.40
C GLY A 52 11.49 -5.73 0.74
N ARG A 53 12.03 -4.51 0.92
CA ARG A 53 11.75 -3.66 2.09
C ARG A 53 10.30 -3.19 2.19
N LEU A 54 9.62 -2.95 1.06
CA LEU A 54 8.21 -2.56 1.08
C LEU A 54 7.36 -3.72 1.64
N LEU A 55 7.57 -4.92 1.10
CA LEU A 55 6.85 -6.10 1.53
C LEU A 55 7.15 -6.46 2.99
N GLU A 56 8.40 -6.32 3.44
CA GLU A 56 8.79 -6.46 4.85
C GLU A 56 8.10 -5.44 5.76
N ALA A 57 7.99 -4.18 5.32
CA ALA A 57 7.33 -3.14 6.10
C ALA A 57 5.82 -3.41 6.22
N LEU A 58 5.16 -3.79 5.12
CA LEU A 58 3.74 -4.20 5.12
C LEU A 58 3.53 -5.44 5.98
N ALA A 59 4.39 -6.46 5.87
CA ALA A 59 4.30 -7.66 6.70
C ALA A 59 4.51 -7.36 8.18
N THR A 60 5.39 -6.41 8.53
CA THR A 60 5.59 -5.95 9.91
C THR A 60 4.35 -5.25 10.45
N TRP A 61 3.77 -4.33 9.67
CA TRP A 61 2.52 -3.69 10.02
C TRP A 61 1.40 -4.72 10.21
N LEU A 62 1.33 -5.71 9.31
CA LEU A 62 0.31 -6.75 9.34
C LEU A 62 0.45 -7.67 10.56
N GLY A 63 1.67 -8.12 10.86
CA GLY A 63 1.95 -8.93 12.05
C GLY A 63 1.54 -8.23 13.34
N ALA A 64 1.80 -6.91 13.44
CA ALA A 64 1.33 -6.11 14.56
C ALA A 64 -0.20 -6.00 14.64
N LYS A 65 -0.91 -5.89 13.51
CA LYS A 65 -2.39 -5.86 13.47
C LYS A 65 -3.04 -7.21 13.77
N LEU A 66 -2.39 -8.31 13.37
CA LEU A 66 -2.86 -9.67 13.60
C LEU A 66 -2.43 -10.23 14.96
N GLY A 67 -1.45 -9.60 15.64
CA GLY A 67 -0.82 -10.18 16.83
C GLY A 67 -0.04 -11.45 16.53
N GLN A 68 0.46 -11.58 15.29
CA GLN A 68 1.17 -12.76 14.79
C GLN A 68 2.63 -12.40 14.46
N PRO A 69 3.58 -13.33 14.66
CA PRO A 69 4.95 -13.10 14.23
C PRO A 69 5.01 -13.01 12.70
N VAL A 70 5.87 -12.13 12.20
CA VAL A 70 6.13 -11.99 10.78
C VAL A 70 6.76 -13.29 10.26
N PRO A 71 6.20 -13.93 9.21
CA PRO A 71 6.82 -15.09 8.58
C PRO A 71 8.25 -14.80 8.13
N THR A 72 9.16 -15.76 8.38
CA THR A 72 10.58 -15.62 8.01
C THR A 72 10.79 -15.51 6.50
N SER A 73 9.90 -16.13 5.71
CA SER A 73 9.95 -16.09 4.24
C SER A 73 8.73 -15.37 3.69
N LEU A 74 8.93 -14.21 3.07
CA LEU A 74 7.86 -13.47 2.40
C LEU A 74 7.67 -13.95 0.95
N PRO A 75 6.46 -13.78 0.38
CA PRO A 75 6.21 -14.22 -0.98
C PRO A 75 6.94 -13.38 -2.02
N ARG A 76 7.24 -14.00 -3.17
CA ARG A 76 7.76 -13.26 -4.34
C ARG A 76 6.64 -12.49 -5.02
N LEU A 77 6.96 -11.37 -5.65
CA LEU A 77 6.02 -10.66 -6.51
C LEU A 77 6.28 -10.99 -7.98
N VAL A 78 5.24 -11.38 -8.71
CA VAL A 78 5.32 -11.67 -10.15
C VAL A 78 4.22 -10.95 -10.90
N PHE A 79 4.60 -10.13 -11.88
CA PHE A 79 3.67 -9.37 -12.71
C PHE A 79 3.21 -10.19 -13.93
N LYS A 80 1.91 -10.21 -14.19
CA LYS A 80 1.28 -10.93 -15.31
C LYS A 80 0.16 -10.09 -15.95
N PRO A 81 -0.16 -10.32 -17.24
CA PRO A 81 -1.34 -9.73 -17.85
C PRO A 81 -2.63 -10.13 -17.13
N ALA A 82 -3.64 -9.26 -17.11
CA ALA A 82 -4.91 -9.47 -16.39
C ALA A 82 -5.59 -10.81 -16.71
N GLY A 83 -5.60 -11.23 -17.98
CA GLY A 83 -6.19 -12.52 -18.38
C GLY A 83 -5.48 -13.74 -17.75
N GLN A 84 -4.17 -13.65 -17.48
CA GLN A 84 -3.45 -14.73 -16.78
C GLN A 84 -3.77 -14.75 -15.29
N ILE A 85 -3.94 -13.58 -14.67
CA ILE A 85 -4.38 -13.48 -13.26
C ILE A 85 -5.78 -14.11 -13.10
N ALA A 86 -6.72 -13.79 -14.00
CA ALA A 86 -8.06 -14.37 -13.98
C ALA A 86 -8.03 -15.90 -14.12
N VAL A 87 -7.18 -16.44 -15.00
CA VAL A 87 -6.99 -17.90 -15.15
C VAL A 87 -6.40 -18.53 -13.88
N LEU A 88 -5.42 -17.89 -13.23
CA LEU A 88 -4.86 -18.38 -11.97
C LEU A 88 -5.94 -18.42 -10.88
N ARG A 89 -6.75 -17.36 -10.77
CA ARG A 89 -7.86 -17.30 -9.82
C ARG A 89 -8.91 -18.37 -10.07
N PHE A 90 -9.31 -18.58 -11.33
CA PHE A 90 -10.25 -19.63 -11.69
C PHE A 90 -9.73 -21.03 -11.32
N LYS A 91 -8.44 -21.30 -11.52
CA LYS A 91 -7.82 -22.58 -11.14
C LYS A 91 -7.79 -22.79 -9.63
N GLN A 92 -7.61 -21.73 -8.86
CA GLN A 92 -7.55 -21.79 -7.40
C GLN A 92 -8.95 -21.87 -6.77
N TYR A 93 -9.92 -21.14 -7.31
CA TYR A 93 -11.28 -21.02 -6.78
C TYR A 93 -12.32 -21.35 -7.86
N ALA A 94 -12.36 -22.61 -8.30
CA ALA A 94 -13.28 -23.08 -9.32
C ALA A 94 -14.78 -22.81 -9.00
N SER A 95 -15.10 -22.56 -7.73
CA SER A 95 -16.43 -22.27 -7.20
C SER A 95 -16.84 -20.78 -7.17
N GLU A 96 -15.93 -19.83 -7.43
CA GLU A 96 -16.25 -18.39 -7.44
C GLU A 96 -17.07 -17.93 -8.67
N MET A 97 -17.35 -18.84 -9.62
CA MET A 97 -18.15 -18.54 -10.81
C MET A 97 -19.66 -18.53 -10.53
N VAL A 98 -20.13 -17.53 -9.81
CA VAL A 98 -21.54 -17.11 -9.91
C VAL A 98 -21.58 -15.64 -10.33
N GLN A 99 -21.79 -15.45 -11.64
CA GLN A 99 -22.41 -14.29 -12.26
C GLN A 99 -21.75 -12.91 -12.07
N GLN A 100 -20.66 -12.63 -12.79
CA GLN A 100 -20.43 -11.26 -13.27
C GLN A 100 -19.98 -11.33 -14.74
N GLN A 101 -20.83 -10.81 -15.65
CA GLN A 101 -20.53 -10.69 -17.09
C GLN A 101 -19.48 -9.59 -17.36
N ASP A 102 -19.26 -8.70 -16.40
CA ASP A 102 -18.05 -7.90 -16.29
C ASP A 102 -17.02 -8.73 -15.54
N GLN A 103 -15.89 -9.02 -16.19
CA GLN A 103 -14.76 -9.67 -15.53
C GLN A 103 -14.47 -8.90 -14.23
N PRO A 104 -14.57 -9.52 -13.03
CA PRO A 104 -14.20 -8.82 -11.81
C PRO A 104 -12.80 -8.26 -12.02
N ASN A 105 -12.57 -7.01 -11.59
CA ASN A 105 -11.29 -6.33 -11.68
C ASN A 105 -10.29 -7.03 -10.74
N ILE A 106 -9.90 -8.26 -11.07
CA ILE A 106 -8.99 -9.09 -10.29
C ILE A 106 -7.59 -8.53 -10.53
N ILE A 107 -7.08 -7.84 -9.52
CA ILE A 107 -5.78 -7.17 -9.57
C ILE A 107 -4.66 -8.12 -9.14
N SER A 108 -4.96 -9.12 -8.31
CA SER A 108 -3.97 -9.98 -7.67
C SER A 108 -4.49 -11.36 -7.29
N ILE A 109 -3.56 -12.26 -6.97
CA ILE A 109 -3.81 -13.52 -6.24
C ILE A 109 -2.53 -14.02 -5.55
N TYR A 110 -2.65 -14.46 -4.30
CA TYR A 110 -1.63 -15.24 -3.61
C TYR A 110 -1.74 -16.74 -3.93
N ASP A 111 -0.65 -17.31 -4.45
CA ASP A 111 -0.46 -18.74 -4.61
C ASP A 111 0.45 -19.29 -3.50
N ALA A 112 -0.14 -20.07 -2.59
CA ALA A 112 0.56 -20.72 -1.49
C ALA A 112 1.58 -21.78 -1.95
N ARG A 113 1.34 -22.46 -3.07
CA ARG A 113 2.20 -23.55 -3.57
C ARG A 113 3.53 -23.02 -4.05
N GLU A 114 3.52 -21.86 -4.70
CA GLU A 114 4.71 -21.20 -5.22
C GLU A 114 5.23 -20.09 -4.30
N ASN A 115 4.55 -19.84 -3.17
CA ASN A 115 4.77 -18.71 -2.28
C ASN A 115 4.95 -17.40 -3.05
N THR A 116 3.98 -17.09 -3.91
CA THR A 116 4.07 -16.00 -4.88
C THR A 116 2.77 -15.20 -4.90
N ILE A 117 2.88 -13.88 -4.82
CA ILE A 117 1.80 -12.96 -5.12
C ILE A 117 1.91 -12.60 -6.60
N TYR A 118 0.88 -12.99 -7.35
CA TYR A 118 0.72 -12.60 -8.74
C TYR A 118 -0.05 -11.28 -8.81
N LEU A 119 0.51 -10.29 -9.50
CA LEU A 119 -0.09 -8.96 -9.69
C LEU A 119 -0.32 -8.70 -11.17
N ARG A 120 -1.36 -7.92 -11.50
CA ARG A 120 -1.51 -7.38 -12.86
C ARG A 120 -0.29 -6.51 -13.22
N ASP A 121 0.17 -6.60 -14.46
CA ASP A 121 1.30 -5.84 -15.01
C ASP A 121 1.13 -4.30 -15.00
N THR A 122 -0.11 -3.85 -14.84
CA THR A 122 -0.51 -2.46 -14.73
C THR A 122 -0.50 -1.94 -13.29
N TRP A 123 -0.24 -2.79 -12.29
CA TRP A 123 -0.08 -2.38 -10.90
C TRP A 123 1.21 -1.58 -10.71
N SER A 124 1.15 -0.50 -9.91
CA SER A 124 2.26 0.46 -9.80
C SER A 124 2.83 0.60 -8.39
N GLY A 125 2.05 0.28 -7.35
CA GLY A 125 2.43 0.51 -5.96
C GLY A 125 2.38 1.98 -5.55
N ALA A 126 1.88 2.86 -6.42
CA ALA A 126 1.95 4.31 -6.22
C ALA A 126 0.83 4.86 -5.32
N THR A 127 -0.27 4.14 -5.16
CA THR A 127 -1.45 4.59 -4.41
C THR A 127 -1.69 3.76 -3.16
N ALA A 128 -2.47 4.30 -2.22
CA ALA A 128 -2.90 3.53 -1.05
C ALA A 128 -3.71 2.31 -1.47
N ALA A 129 -4.58 2.44 -2.48
CA ALA A 129 -5.27 1.34 -3.14
C ALA A 129 -4.32 0.24 -3.65
N ASP A 130 -3.27 0.60 -4.42
CA ASP A 130 -2.30 -0.38 -4.94
C ASP A 130 -1.62 -1.15 -3.78
N LEU A 131 -1.20 -0.45 -2.73
CA LEU A 131 -0.55 -1.10 -1.57
C LEU A 131 -1.54 -1.92 -0.74
N SER A 132 -2.81 -1.52 -0.69
CA SER A 132 -3.88 -2.26 0.00
C SER A 132 -4.06 -3.68 -0.59
N VAL A 133 -3.83 -3.83 -1.90
CA VAL A 133 -3.85 -5.13 -2.57
C VAL A 133 -2.75 -6.04 -2.02
N LEU A 134 -1.54 -5.53 -1.81
CA LEU A 134 -0.47 -6.32 -1.18
C LEU A 134 -0.81 -6.68 0.28
N VAL A 135 -1.47 -5.78 1.01
CA VAL A 135 -1.96 -6.06 2.37
C VAL A 135 -2.93 -7.24 2.36
N HIS A 136 -3.90 -7.25 1.45
CA HIS A 136 -4.86 -8.35 1.29
C HIS A 136 -4.16 -9.69 1.03
N GLU A 137 -3.26 -9.72 0.05
CA GLU A 137 -2.56 -10.95 -0.31
C GLU A 137 -1.55 -11.42 0.76
N LEU A 138 -0.97 -10.49 1.53
CA LEU A 138 -0.15 -10.85 2.69
C LEU A 138 -0.98 -11.44 3.83
N VAL A 139 -2.25 -11.05 4.01
CA VAL A 139 -3.12 -11.74 4.98
C VAL A 139 -3.26 -13.21 4.61
N HIS A 140 -3.47 -13.51 3.33
CA HIS A 140 -3.52 -14.88 2.85
C HIS A 140 -2.21 -15.65 3.09
N HIS A 141 -1.06 -15.00 2.92
CA HIS A 141 0.22 -15.59 3.28
C HIS A 141 0.35 -15.89 4.78
N PHE A 142 -0.04 -14.96 5.65
CA PHE A 142 -0.07 -15.18 7.11
C PHE A 142 -1.02 -16.33 7.48
N GLN A 143 -2.20 -16.37 6.87
CA GLN A 143 -3.17 -17.44 7.09
C GLN A 143 -2.59 -18.82 6.75
N GLU A 144 -1.86 -18.92 5.63
CA GLU A 144 -1.19 -20.15 5.19
C GLU A 144 -0.06 -20.56 6.15
N VAL A 145 0.89 -19.66 6.43
CA VAL A 145 2.06 -19.96 7.26
C VAL A 145 1.66 -20.34 8.69
N HIS A 146 0.67 -19.64 9.24
CA HIS A 146 0.15 -19.91 10.60
C HIS A 146 -0.94 -20.97 10.62
N GLN A 147 -1.19 -21.66 9.51
CA GLN A 147 -2.12 -22.79 9.36
C GLN A 147 -3.55 -22.48 9.85
N THR A 148 -3.99 -21.23 9.66
CA THR A 148 -5.34 -20.80 10.06
C THR A 148 -6.38 -21.62 9.30
N LYS A 149 -7.36 -22.17 10.03
CA LYS A 149 -8.45 -22.95 9.45
C LYS A 149 -9.70 -22.09 9.31
N PHE A 150 -10.38 -22.27 8.19
CA PHE A 150 -11.62 -21.60 7.86
C PHE A 150 -12.69 -22.64 7.53
N GLU A 151 -13.93 -22.30 7.81
CA GLU A 151 -15.09 -23.14 7.47
C GLU A 151 -15.29 -23.24 5.96
N CYS A 152 -15.02 -22.14 5.25
CA CYS A 152 -15.14 -22.04 3.80
C CYS A 152 -14.16 -20.99 3.25
N GLU A 153 -13.99 -20.94 1.92
CA GLU A 153 -13.15 -19.94 1.25
C GLU A 153 -13.66 -18.51 1.49
N ALA A 154 -14.97 -18.26 1.50
CA ALA A 154 -15.50 -16.93 1.77
C ALA A 154 -15.12 -16.42 3.19
N ALA A 155 -15.20 -17.28 4.21
CA ALA A 155 -14.79 -16.91 5.57
C ALA A 155 -13.29 -16.57 5.68
N ARG A 156 -12.47 -17.15 4.80
CA ARG A 156 -11.03 -16.84 4.69
C ARG A 156 -10.78 -15.40 4.22
N GLU A 157 -11.65 -14.87 3.35
CA GLU A 157 -11.55 -13.50 2.82
C GLU A 157 -11.84 -12.41 3.85
N ALA A 158 -12.63 -12.70 4.88
CA ALA A 158 -13.13 -11.69 5.83
C ALA A 158 -12.01 -10.87 6.48
N LYS A 159 -10.96 -11.53 6.96
CA LYS A 159 -9.82 -10.84 7.60
C LYS A 159 -8.98 -10.07 6.60
N ALA A 160 -8.90 -10.54 5.35
CA ALA A 160 -8.13 -9.90 4.29
C ALA A 160 -8.78 -8.56 3.90
N PHE A 161 -10.10 -8.55 3.64
CA PHE A 161 -10.83 -7.32 3.39
C PHE A 161 -10.86 -6.38 4.62
N GLU A 162 -10.99 -6.90 5.84
CA GLU A 162 -10.94 -6.06 7.05
C GLU A 162 -9.63 -5.27 7.16
N LEU A 163 -8.50 -5.93 6.87
CA LEU A 163 -7.19 -5.29 6.97
C LEU A 163 -6.86 -4.41 5.76
N GLN A 164 -7.39 -4.77 4.58
CA GLN A 164 -7.38 -3.91 3.41
C GLN A 164 -8.13 -2.59 3.67
N GLU A 165 -9.36 -2.66 4.19
CA GLU A 165 -10.16 -1.49 4.58
C GLU A 165 -9.45 -0.64 5.65
N LYS A 166 -8.88 -1.29 6.68
CA LYS A 166 -8.10 -0.59 7.71
C LYS A 166 -6.87 0.12 7.15
N TRP A 167 -6.26 -0.42 6.10
CA TRP A 167 -5.14 0.22 5.40
C TRP A 167 -5.63 1.46 4.66
N LEU A 168 -6.67 1.33 3.82
CA LEU A 168 -7.24 2.43 3.03
C LEU A 168 -7.65 3.62 3.92
N ARG A 169 -8.26 3.33 5.08
CA ARG A 169 -8.67 4.36 6.05
C ARG A 169 -7.52 5.17 6.65
N LEU A 170 -6.27 4.72 6.55
CA LEU A 170 -5.11 5.53 6.94
C LEU A 170 -4.92 6.75 6.02
N PHE A 171 -5.47 6.68 4.81
CA PHE A 171 -5.34 7.66 3.73
C PHE A 171 -6.69 8.31 3.38
N GLY A 172 -7.72 8.09 4.20
CA GLY A 172 -9.07 8.62 3.95
C GLY A 172 -9.84 7.92 2.83
N GLU A 173 -9.35 6.80 2.32
CA GLU A 173 -9.98 5.99 1.27
C GLU A 173 -10.81 4.82 1.86
N SER A 174 -11.56 4.12 1.01
CA SER A 174 -12.36 2.95 1.38
C SER A 174 -12.44 1.88 0.28
N LEU A 175 -12.80 0.65 0.66
CA LEU A 175 -13.06 -0.44 -0.29
C LEU A 175 -14.16 -0.11 -1.31
N GLU A 176 -15.18 0.64 -0.89
CA GLU A 176 -16.30 1.03 -1.74
C GLU A 176 -15.84 2.00 -2.85
N GLU A 177 -15.07 3.02 -2.49
CA GLU A 177 -14.58 4.03 -3.43
C GLU A 177 -13.54 3.46 -4.42
N GLU A 178 -12.58 2.67 -3.92
CA GLU A 178 -11.44 2.22 -4.72
C GLU A 178 -11.71 0.92 -5.49
N PHE A 179 -12.55 0.03 -4.94
CA PHE A 179 -12.75 -1.32 -5.49
C PHE A 179 -14.21 -1.63 -5.82
N GLN A 180 -15.14 -0.70 -5.60
CA GLN A 180 -16.58 -0.92 -5.78
C GLN A 180 -17.10 -2.09 -4.93
N ILE A 181 -16.53 -2.26 -3.72
CA ILE A 181 -16.95 -3.26 -2.75
C ILE A 181 -17.73 -2.55 -1.64
N ASP A 182 -19.03 -2.38 -1.87
CA ASP A 182 -19.96 -1.88 -0.86
C ASP A 182 -20.18 -2.91 0.27
N PRO A 183 -20.80 -2.51 1.41
CA PRO A 183 -21.02 -3.42 2.54
C PRO A 183 -21.82 -4.70 2.22
N PHE A 184 -22.74 -4.66 1.26
CA PHE A 184 -23.51 -5.84 0.85
C PHE A 184 -22.64 -6.76 -0.02
N THR A 185 -21.88 -6.21 -0.95
CA THR A 185 -20.88 -6.96 -1.73
C THR A 185 -19.85 -7.62 -0.82
N LEU A 186 -19.35 -6.89 0.20
CA LEU A 186 -18.43 -7.44 1.20
C LEU A 186 -19.06 -8.59 1.99
N LEU A 187 -20.32 -8.45 2.42
CA LEU A 187 -21.04 -9.51 3.12
C LEU A 187 -21.13 -10.78 2.27
N ILE A 188 -21.50 -10.66 0.99
CA ILE A 188 -21.57 -11.80 0.06
C ILE A 188 -20.20 -12.47 -0.09
N ARG A 189 -19.14 -11.69 -0.28
CA ARG A 189 -17.77 -12.21 -0.49
C ARG A 189 -17.18 -12.90 0.73
N THR A 190 -17.73 -12.64 1.92
CA THR A 190 -17.16 -13.12 3.20
C THR A 190 -18.04 -14.11 3.95
N SER A 191 -19.25 -14.38 3.44
CA SER A 191 -20.20 -15.32 4.04
C SER A 191 -20.12 -16.70 3.39
N CYS A 192 -20.08 -17.76 4.21
CA CYS A 192 -20.20 -19.12 3.69
C CYS A 192 -21.58 -19.32 3.05
N ALA A 193 -21.61 -19.97 1.88
CA ALA A 193 -22.85 -20.48 1.33
C ALA A 193 -23.42 -21.54 2.29
N MET A 194 -24.69 -21.39 2.66
CA MET A 194 -25.44 -22.39 3.45
C MET A 194 -25.72 -23.64 2.63
#